data_AF-A0A3M0XF39-F1
#
_entry.id   AF-A0A3M0XF39-F1
#
_cell.length_a   1.000
_cell.length_b   1.000
_cell.length_c   1.000
_cell.angle_alpha   90.00
_cell.angle_beta   90.00
_cell.angle_gamma   90.00
#
_symmetry.space_group_name_H-M   'P 1'
#
loop_
_entity.id
_entity.type
_entity.pdbx_description
1 polymer ?
#
loop_
_entity_poly.entity_id
_entity_poly.type
_entity_poly.pdbx_seq_one_letter_code
_entity_poly.pdbx_strand_id
1 'polypeptide(L)'
;MSNITEEKLEKYFDVTGRALAKVKLVDTINVDAKSAGKDFLDMAQRYFDDARHFQEKGDYVNAFAALNYAHGWLDAGARIGLFDVDHDSTLFTVD
;
A
#
# COMPACT_ATOMS: atom_id res chain seq x y z
N MET A 1 4.32 -26.18 0.21
CA MET A 1 4.27 -24.70 0.23
C MET A 1 3.04 -24.29 -0.58
N SER A 2 2.19 -23.42 -0.04
CA SER A 2 1.05 -22.88 -0.77
C SER A 2 1.58 -21.97 -1.89
N ASN A 3 1.41 -22.38 -3.14
CA ASN A 3 1.84 -21.60 -4.29
C ASN A 3 0.94 -20.36 -4.44
N ILE A 4 1.54 -19.17 -4.56
CA ILE A 4 0.81 -17.97 -4.97
C ILE A 4 0.51 -18.09 -6.46
N THR A 5 -0.76 -18.02 -6.84
CA THR A 5 -1.17 -18.04 -8.25
C THR A 5 -1.00 -16.64 -8.85
N GLU A 6 -0.84 -16.59 -10.18
CA GLU A 6 -0.81 -15.33 -10.93
C GLU A 6 -2.08 -14.51 -10.69
N GLU A 7 -3.26 -15.13 -10.78
CA GLU A 7 -4.55 -14.49 -10.47
C GLU A 7 -4.59 -13.86 -9.07
N LYS A 8 -4.08 -14.57 -8.06
CA LYS A 8 -4.02 -14.04 -6.69
C LYS A 8 -3.07 -12.84 -6.61
N LEU A 9 -1.94 -12.91 -7.30
CA LEU A 9 -0.95 -11.83 -7.32
C LEU A 9 -1.50 -10.59 -8.03
N GLU A 10 -2.12 -10.76 -9.20
CA GLU A 10 -2.79 -9.69 -9.95
C GLU A 10 -3.87 -8.99 -9.12
N LYS A 11 -4.68 -9.77 -8.39
CA LYS A 11 -5.67 -9.21 -7.46
C LYS A 11 -5.04 -8.31 -6.41
N TYR A 12 -3.88 -8.68 -5.86
CA TYR A 12 -3.21 -7.87 -4.83
C TYR A 12 -2.52 -6.63 -5.42
N PHE A 13 -2.03 -6.71 -6.66
CA PHE A 13 -1.58 -5.53 -7.40
C PHE A 13 -2.72 -4.54 -7.62
N ASP A 14 -3.90 -5.02 -8.03
CA ASP A 14 -5.08 -4.17 -8.20
C ASP A 14 -5.49 -3.51 -6.89
N VAL A 15 -5.69 -4.30 -5.83
CA VAL A 15 -6.13 -3.79 -4.52
C VAL A 15 -5.16 -2.74 -3.98
N THR A 16 -3.86 -3.03 -3.99
CA THR A 16 -2.85 -2.10 -3.47
C THR A 16 -2.65 -0.89 -4.38
N GLY A 17 -2.73 -1.06 -5.69
CA GLY A 17 -2.67 0.04 -6.65
C GLY A 17 -3.85 1.00 -6.51
N ARG A 18 -5.06 0.49 -6.30
CA ARG A 18 -6.24 1.32 -6.01
C ARG A 18 -6.11 2.07 -4.69
N ALA A 19 -5.55 1.43 -3.65
CA ALA A 19 -5.28 2.10 -2.38
C ALA A 19 -4.26 3.24 -2.54
N LEU A 20 -3.14 3.01 -3.25
CA LEU A 20 -2.15 4.05 -3.58
C LEU A 20 -2.77 5.25 -4.29
N ALA A 21 -3.61 4.99 -5.30
CA ALA A 21 -4.26 6.04 -6.07
C ALA A 21 -5.30 6.83 -5.27
N LYS A 22 -5.84 6.25 -4.19
CA LYS A 22 -6.90 6.86 -3.38
C LYS A 22 -6.38 7.72 -2.23
N VAL A 23 -5.18 7.43 -1.72
CA VAL A 23 -4.60 8.18 -0.60
C VAL A 23 -4.47 9.66 -0.91
N LYS A 24 -5.01 10.50 -0.02
CA LYS A 24 -4.79 11.95 0.00
C LYS A 24 -4.01 12.29 1.26
N LEU A 25 -2.89 13.00 1.12
CA LEU A 25 -2.17 13.52 2.28
C LEU A 25 -3.04 14.51 3.03
N VAL A 26 -3.18 14.32 4.34
CA VAL A 26 -3.87 15.29 5.17
C VAL A 26 -3.01 16.56 5.27
N ASP A 27 -3.56 17.69 4.81
CA ASP A 27 -2.88 18.98 4.89
C ASP A 27 -3.07 19.58 6.29
N THR A 28 -2.30 19.08 7.25
CA THR A 28 -2.32 19.59 8.63
C THR A 28 -1.37 20.78 8.78
N ILE A 29 -1.65 21.66 9.75
CA ILE A 29 -0.74 22.74 10.15
C ILE A 29 0.56 22.18 10.78
N ASN A 30 0.56 20.89 11.14
CA ASN A 30 1.71 20.19 11.68
C ASN A 30 2.60 19.67 10.53
N VAL A 31 3.75 20.32 10.34
CA VAL A 31 4.75 19.98 9.32
C VAL A 31 5.24 18.54 9.47
N ASP A 32 5.38 18.03 10.70
CA ASP A 32 5.88 16.68 10.96
C ASP A 32 4.90 15.62 10.47
N ALA A 33 3.59 15.83 10.67
CA ALA A 33 2.56 14.91 10.18
C ALA A 33 2.53 14.87 8.65
N LYS A 34 2.67 16.01 7.98
CA LYS A 34 2.75 16.05 6.52
C LYS A 34 4.01 15.36 5.99
N SER A 35 5.14 15.53 6.67
CA SER A 35 6.39 14.84 6.31
C SER A 35 6.27 13.33 6.52
N ALA A 36 5.71 12.89 7.64
CA ALA A 36 5.45 11.48 7.93
C ALA A 36 4.51 10.84 6.91
N GLY A 37 3.43 11.53 6.52
CA GLY A 37 2.53 11.04 5.48
C GLY A 37 3.24 10.85 4.14
N LYS A 38 4.11 11.78 3.74
CA LYS A 38 4.91 11.63 2.52
C LYS A 38 5.86 10.44 2.61
N ASP A 39 6.51 10.24 3.75
CA ASP A 39 7.42 9.12 3.98
C ASP A 39 6.68 7.77 3.91
N PHE A 40 5.50 7.67 4.54
CA PHE A 40 4.65 6.47 4.46
C PHE A 40 4.24 6.17 3.01
N LEU A 41 3.88 7.20 2.24
CA LEU A 41 3.49 7.04 0.84
C LEU A 41 4.68 6.64 -0.04
N ASP A 42 5.87 7.21 0.19
CA ASP A 42 7.10 6.82 -0.51
C ASP A 42 7.43 5.35 -0.23
N MET A 43 7.39 4.93 1.04
CA MET A 43 7.64 3.54 1.42
C MET A 43 6.63 2.59 0.77
N ALA A 44 5.34 2.90 0.79
CA ALA A 44 4.32 2.10 0.13
C ALA A 44 4.56 1.96 -1.38
N GLN A 45 4.90 3.06 -2.06
CA GLN A 45 5.20 3.05 -3.50
C GLN A 45 6.43 2.21 -3.83
N ARG A 46 7.50 2.31 -3.02
CA ARG A 46 8.73 1.54 -3.22
C ARG A 46 8.49 0.04 -3.09
N TYR A 47 7.72 -0.39 -2.11
CA TYR A 47 7.37 -1.81 -1.97
C TYR A 47 6.42 -2.31 -3.07
N PHE A 48 5.56 -1.45 -3.59
CA PHE A 48 4.75 -1.76 -4.76
C PHE A 48 5.60 -1.94 -6.02
N ASP A 49 6.64 -1.12 -6.19
CA ASP A 49 7.60 -1.25 -7.29
C ASP A 49 8.50 -2.49 -7.12
N ASP A 50 8.94 -2.79 -5.90
CA ASP A 50 9.65 -4.03 -5.59
C ASP A 50 8.79 -5.26 -5.90
N ALA A 51 7.49 -5.21 -5.64
CA ALA A 51 6.59 -6.29 -6.01
C ALA A 51 6.60 -6.55 -7.53
N ARG A 52 6.57 -5.50 -8.36
CA ARG A 52 6.68 -5.64 -9.82
C ARG A 52 8.00 -6.29 -10.20
N HIS A 53 9.10 -5.86 -9.58
CA HIS A 53 10.42 -6.42 -9.80
C HIS A 53 10.50 -7.92 -9.46
N PHE A 54 9.89 -8.35 -8.36
CA PHE A 54 9.82 -9.76 -8.00
C PHE A 54 8.93 -10.56 -8.95
N GLN A 55 7.78 -10.00 -9.38
CA GLN A 55 6.89 -10.64 -10.35
C GLN A 55 7.60 -10.89 -11.68
N GLU A 56 8.33 -9.90 -12.21
CA GLU A 56 9.09 -10.02 -13.47
C GLU A 56 10.15 -11.14 -13.42
N LYS A 57 10.63 -11.48 -12.23
CA LYS A 57 11.59 -12.57 -11.97
C LYS A 57 10.93 -13.92 -11.68
N GLY A 58 9.60 -14.00 -11.67
CA GLY A 58 8.85 -15.20 -11.30
C GLY A 58 8.83 -15.48 -9.79
N ASP A 59 9.28 -14.55 -8.95
CA ASP A 59 9.31 -14.70 -7.49
C ASP A 59 8.00 -14.23 -6.86
N TYR A 60 6.95 -15.03 -7.04
CA TYR A 60 5.58 -14.62 -6.66
C TYR A 60 5.37 -14.55 -5.15
N VAL A 61 6.16 -15.29 -4.36
CA VAL A 61 6.08 -15.23 -2.90
C VAL A 61 6.58 -13.88 -2.40
N ASN A 62 7.74 -13.41 -2.88
CA ASN A 62 8.26 -12.11 -2.49
C ASN A 62 7.46 -10.95 -3.11
N ALA A 63 6.94 -11.11 -4.34
CA ALA A 63 6.01 -10.13 -4.92
C ALA A 63 4.76 -9.96 -4.06
N PHE A 64 4.15 -11.07 -3.64
CA PHE A 64 3.00 -11.06 -2.75
C PHE A 64 3.32 -10.45 -1.38
N ALA A 65 4.48 -10.78 -0.79
CA ALA A 65 4.91 -10.22 0.48
C ALA A 65 5.11 -8.69 0.40
N ALA A 66 5.76 -8.21 -0.68
CA ALA A 66 5.99 -6.80 -0.92
C ALA A 66 4.66 -6.02 -1.08
N LEU A 67 3.67 -6.58 -1.78
CA LEU A 67 2.33 -5.95 -1.89
C LEU A 67 1.63 -5.82 -0.54
N ASN A 68 1.65 -6.87 0.29
CA ASN A 68 1.05 -6.81 1.61
C ASN A 68 1.76 -5.79 2.51
N TYR A 69 3.08 -5.69 2.41
CA TYR A 69 3.84 -4.72 3.18
C TYR A 69 3.60 -3.28 2.71
N ALA A 70 3.53 -3.05 1.39
CA ALA A 70 3.09 -1.78 0.81
C ALA A 70 1.71 -1.37 1.34
N HIS A 71 0.74 -2.28 1.30
CA HIS A 71 -0.61 -2.03 1.81
C HIS A 71 -0.63 -1.76 3.31
N GLY A 72 0.23 -2.43 4.09
CA GLY A 72 0.38 -2.19 5.52
C GLY A 72 0.80 -0.75 5.86
N TRP A 73 1.69 -0.14 5.06
CA TRP A 73 2.02 1.28 5.21
C TRP A 73 0.82 2.19 4.94
N LEU A 74 0.02 1.87 3.92
CA LEU A 74 -1.17 2.64 3.57
C LEU A 74 -2.25 2.56 4.66
N ASP A 75 -2.51 1.35 5.17
CA ASP A 75 -3.44 1.11 6.28
C ASP A 75 -3.00 1.84 7.55
N ALA A 76 -1.72 1.72 7.92
CA ALA A 76 -1.19 2.39 9.10
C ALA A 76 -1.35 3.91 8.99
N GLY A 77 -1.01 4.48 7.83
CA GLY A 77 -1.16 5.91 7.57
C GLY A 77 -2.62 6.38 7.62
N ALA A 78 -3.56 5.60 7.06
CA ALA A 78 -4.99 5.90 7.15
C ALA A 78 -5.50 5.84 8.59
N ARG A 79 -5.16 4.79 9.34
CA ARG A 79 -5.65 4.59 10.73
C ARG A 79 -5.17 5.64 11.72
N ILE A 80 -3.97 6.18 11.53
CA ILE A 80 -3.42 7.22 12.43
C ILE A 80 -3.68 8.64 11.91
N GLY A 81 -4.40 8.79 10.79
CA GLY A 81 -4.82 10.09 10.25
C GLY A 81 -3.77 10.84 9.43
N LEU A 82 -2.75 10.15 8.88
CA LEU A 82 -1.83 10.73 7.90
C LEU A 82 -2.46 10.85 6.52
N PHE A 83 -3.39 9.95 6.21
CA PHE A 83 -4.10 9.88 4.93
C PHE A 83 -5.60 10.06 5.13
N ASP A 84 -6.20 10.90 4.28
CA ASP A 84 -7.64 10.89 4.04
C ASP A 84 -7.92 9.89 2.92
N VAL A 85 -8.73 8.89 3.25
CA VAL A 85 -9.11 7.79 2.37
C VAL A 85 -10.64 7.74 2.16
N ASP A 86 -11.34 8.85 2.40
CA ASP A 86 -12.80 8.96 2.27
C ASP A 86 -13.59 7.88 3.05
N HIS A 87 -13.08 7.43 4.21
CA HIS A 87 -13.66 6.36 5.02
C HIS A 87 -13.89 5.02 4.26
N ASP A 88 -13.01 4.68 3.32
CA ASP A 88 -13.15 3.45 2.54
C ASP A 88 -12.67 2.20 3.30
N SER A 89 -13.58 1.59 4.06
CA SER A 89 -13.35 0.31 4.78
C SER A 89 -13.27 -0.92 3.85
N THR A 90 -13.45 -0.75 2.53
CA THR A 90 -13.30 -1.85 1.56
C THR A 90 -11.83 -2.01 1.15
N LEU A 91 -11.14 -0.88 0.94
CA LEU A 91 -9.72 -0.88 0.61
C LEU A 91 -8.82 -0.78 1.83
N PHE A 92 -9.26 -0.12 2.90
CA PHE A 92 -8.43 0.14 4.07
C PHE A 92 -9.05 -0.48 5.33
N THR A 93 -8.23 -0.73 6.34
CA THR A 93 -8.67 -1.15 7.68
C THR A 93 -9.09 0.05 8.54
N VAL A 94 -10.02 0.84 8.00
CA VAL A 94 -10.68 1.97 8.68
C VAL A 94 -12.13 1.60 9.00
N ASP A 95 -12.67 2.17 10.09
CA ASP A 95 -14.06 2.11 10.56
C ASP A 95 -14.78 0.74 10.48
#